data_AF-A0A0P0Z3L8-F1
#
_entry.id   AF-A0A0P0Z3L8-F1
#
_cell.length_a   1.000
_cell.length_b   1.000
_cell.length_c   1.000
_cell.angle_alpha   90.00
_cell.angle_beta   90.00
_cell.angle_gamma   90.00
#
_symmetry.space_group_name_H-M   'P 1'
#
loop_
_entity.id
_entity.type
_entity.pdbx_description
1 polymer ?
#
loop_
_entity_poly.entity_id
_entity_poly.type
_entity_poly.pdbx_seq_one_letter_code
_entity_poly.pdbx_strand_id
1 'polypeptide(L)'
;MQNYTYPTAFWRAILVCALISLVVAAVAYGAFGLELGSAEEGPLETLQEWMLVGACVFLLAAAREQAEGAPRLASIAGAVLAAVFLLRELEPVGDGTLAHYVRSESFRLHEALAILAIALFMIRPLVRYAGECLSWLIQGSAWPLFAAGAVLLISDAIDGHHSVMGVAWLPRMIEETMETFAYAIILAVAIRWYRIACGLFPQP
;
A
#
# COMPACT_ATOMS: atom_id res chain seq x y z
N MET A 1 19.55 -9.26 2.72
CA MET A 1 18.37 -8.96 1.87
C MET A 1 18.06 -10.01 0.78
N GLN A 2 18.93 -11.00 0.49
CA GLN A 2 18.74 -11.93 -0.65
C GLN A 2 17.41 -12.70 -0.67
N ASN A 3 16.86 -13.07 0.50
CA ASN A 3 15.56 -13.77 0.58
C ASN A 3 14.35 -12.89 0.24
N TYR A 4 14.54 -11.57 0.23
CA TYR A 4 13.52 -10.56 -0.14
C TYR A 4 13.62 -10.18 -1.62
N THR A 5 14.40 -10.94 -2.41
CA THR A 5 14.30 -10.93 -3.87
C THR A 5 13.06 -11.72 -4.29
N TYR A 6 12.44 -11.30 -5.40
CA TYR A 6 11.26 -11.94 -5.94
C TYR A 6 11.67 -12.84 -7.10
N PRO A 7 11.28 -14.13 -7.10
CA PRO A 7 11.52 -14.98 -8.25
C PRO A 7 10.78 -14.42 -9.45
N THR A 8 11.24 -14.72 -10.67
CA THR A 8 10.53 -14.34 -11.90
C THR A 8 9.06 -14.75 -11.81
N ALA A 9 8.75 -15.95 -11.30
CA ALA A 9 7.39 -16.43 -11.10
C ALA A 9 6.47 -15.52 -10.25
N PHE A 10 6.99 -14.55 -9.49
CA PHE A 10 6.17 -13.59 -8.73
C PHE A 10 5.32 -12.68 -9.63
N TRP A 11 5.63 -12.53 -10.93
CA TRP A 11 4.73 -11.88 -11.89
C TRP A 11 3.35 -12.52 -11.93
N ARG A 12 3.25 -13.84 -11.67
CA ARG A 12 1.97 -14.54 -11.60
C ARG A 12 1.11 -14.04 -10.45
N ALA A 13 1.72 -13.75 -9.30
CA ALA A 13 1.01 -13.17 -8.16
C ALA A 13 0.49 -11.77 -8.50
N ILE A 14 1.27 -10.96 -9.22
CA ILE A 14 0.82 -9.63 -9.69
C ILE A 14 -0.32 -9.75 -10.68
N LEU A 15 -0.26 -10.68 -11.64
CA LEU A 15 -1.40 -10.92 -12.54
C LEU A 15 -2.66 -11.37 -11.80
N VAL A 16 -2.50 -12.21 -10.77
CA VAL A 16 -3.63 -12.58 -9.91
C VAL A 16 -4.17 -11.34 -9.19
N CYS A 17 -3.32 -10.45 -8.67
CA CYS A 17 -3.76 -9.18 -8.07
C CYS A 17 -4.52 -8.32 -9.08
N ALA A 18 -4.02 -8.20 -10.31
CA ALA A 18 -4.68 -7.45 -11.38
C ALA A 18 -6.05 -8.04 -11.71
N LEU A 19 -6.12 -9.37 -11.89
CA LEU A 19 -7.37 -10.07 -12.17
C LEU A 19 -8.39 -9.91 -11.05
N ILE A 20 -7.96 -10.08 -9.79
CA ILE A 20 -8.83 -9.90 -8.61
C ILE A 20 -9.35 -8.46 -8.58
N SER A 21 -8.49 -7.47 -8.78
CA SER A 21 -8.87 -6.05 -8.74
C SER A 21 -9.90 -5.73 -9.82
N LEU A 22 -9.70 -6.22 -11.05
CA LEU A 22 -10.66 -6.07 -12.15
C LEU A 22 -12.00 -6.77 -11.87
N VAL A 23 -11.97 -7.98 -11.30
CA VAL A 23 -13.19 -8.73 -10.96
C VAL A 23 -13.96 -8.02 -9.85
N VAL A 24 -13.27 -7.56 -8.81
CA VAL A 24 -13.91 -6.82 -7.71
C VAL A 24 -14.49 -5.51 -8.25
N ALA A 25 -13.74 -4.75 -9.04
CA ALA A 25 -14.24 -3.52 -9.65
C ALA A 25 -15.48 -3.78 -10.53
N ALA A 26 -15.44 -4.81 -11.38
CA ALA A 26 -16.59 -5.20 -12.20
C ALA A 26 -17.81 -5.59 -11.36
N VAL A 27 -17.61 -6.30 -10.24
CA VAL A 27 -18.69 -6.65 -9.31
C VAL A 27 -19.24 -5.40 -8.61
N ALA A 28 -18.38 -4.51 -8.12
CA ALA A 28 -18.78 -3.26 -7.48
C ALA A 28 -19.60 -2.38 -8.43
N TYR A 29 -19.08 -2.12 -9.62
CA TYR A 29 -19.76 -1.31 -10.63
C TYR A 29 -21.05 -1.96 -11.15
N GLY A 30 -21.05 -3.29 -11.30
CA GLY A 30 -22.24 -4.04 -11.72
C GLY A 30 -23.35 -4.08 -10.67
N ALA A 31 -23.00 -4.13 -9.38
CA ALA A 31 -23.97 -4.23 -8.29
C ALA A 31 -24.50 -2.86 -7.83
N PHE A 32 -23.65 -1.83 -7.80
CA PHE A 32 -23.98 -0.52 -7.25
C PHE A 32 -24.15 0.57 -8.32
N GLY A 33 -23.82 0.27 -9.57
CA GLY A 33 -23.71 1.27 -10.64
C GLY A 33 -22.35 1.95 -10.65
N LEU A 34 -22.03 2.63 -11.75
CA LEU A 34 -20.72 3.24 -11.95
C LEU A 34 -20.45 4.40 -10.99
N GLU A 35 -21.45 5.24 -10.73
CA GLU A 35 -21.30 6.43 -9.88
C GLU A 35 -21.14 6.09 -8.39
N LEU A 36 -21.94 5.16 -7.86
CA LEU A 36 -21.84 4.72 -6.46
C LEU A 36 -20.71 3.71 -6.24
N GLY A 37 -20.40 2.89 -7.25
CA GLY A 37 -19.31 1.92 -7.15
C GLY A 37 -17.92 2.59 -7.18
N SER A 38 -17.82 3.78 -7.76
CA SER A 38 -16.64 4.66 -7.70
C SER A 38 -16.86 5.85 -6.77
N ALA A 39 -17.74 5.77 -5.77
CA ALA A 39 -17.88 6.85 -4.82
C ALA A 39 -16.78 6.79 -3.77
N GLU A 40 -16.36 7.96 -3.27
CA GLU A 40 -15.64 8.05 -2.00
C GLU A 40 -16.53 7.40 -0.91
N GLU A 41 -15.95 6.62 -0.01
CA GLU A 41 -16.58 5.69 0.94
C GLU A 41 -17.28 4.47 0.27
N GLY A 42 -16.93 4.18 -0.98
CA GLY A 42 -17.52 3.10 -1.76
C GLY A 42 -17.03 1.69 -1.38
N PRO A 43 -17.61 0.64 -1.98
CA PRO A 43 -17.19 -0.74 -1.76
C PRO A 43 -15.73 -1.02 -2.13
N LEU A 44 -15.17 -0.28 -3.10
CA LEU A 44 -13.78 -0.41 -3.51
C LEU A 44 -12.84 0.18 -2.46
N GLU A 45 -13.06 1.43 -2.06
CA GLU A 45 -12.29 2.09 -1.01
C GLU A 45 -12.33 1.31 0.31
N THR A 46 -13.52 0.82 0.73
CA THR A 46 -13.62 -0.04 1.93
C THR A 46 -12.73 -1.28 1.82
N LEU A 47 -12.65 -1.90 0.64
CA LEU A 47 -11.76 -3.04 0.43
C LEU A 47 -10.29 -2.62 0.47
N GLN A 48 -9.95 -1.47 -0.09
CA GLN A 48 -8.61 -0.91 -0.07
C GLN A 48 -8.13 -0.67 1.37
N GLU A 49 -8.98 -0.11 2.23
CA GLU A 49 -8.71 0.03 3.67
C GLU A 49 -8.36 -1.32 4.30
N TRP A 50 -9.17 -2.36 4.05
CA TRP A 50 -8.89 -3.71 4.57
C TRP A 50 -7.60 -4.31 4.03
N MET A 51 -7.25 -4.06 2.76
CA MET A 51 -5.98 -4.48 2.19
C MET A 51 -4.80 -3.79 2.88
N LEU A 52 -4.91 -2.49 3.17
CA LEU A 52 -3.88 -1.70 3.85
C LEU A 52 -3.75 -2.08 5.33
N VAL A 53 -4.86 -2.32 6.03
CA VAL A 53 -4.87 -2.90 7.39
C VAL A 53 -4.17 -4.26 7.38
N GLY A 54 -4.53 -5.14 6.44
CA GLY A 54 -3.89 -6.43 6.27
C GLY A 54 -2.39 -6.32 6.02
N ALA A 55 -1.98 -5.41 5.12
CA ALA A 55 -0.57 -5.14 4.82
C ALA A 55 0.19 -4.68 6.07
N CYS A 56 -0.37 -3.74 6.84
CA CYS A 56 0.20 -3.29 8.12
C CYS A 56 0.42 -4.47 9.07
N VAL A 57 -0.61 -5.29 9.29
CA VAL A 57 -0.56 -6.43 10.21
C VAL A 57 0.51 -7.43 9.78
N PHE A 58 0.54 -7.83 8.51
CA PHE A 58 1.53 -8.79 8.01
C PHE A 58 2.95 -8.23 8.05
N LEU A 59 3.16 -6.94 7.76
CA LEU A 59 4.48 -6.32 7.81
C LEU A 59 5.00 -6.16 9.24
N LEU A 60 4.13 -5.77 10.19
CA LEU A 60 4.50 -5.72 11.61
C LEU A 60 4.77 -7.13 12.17
N ALA A 61 3.97 -8.13 11.76
CA ALA A 61 4.22 -9.51 12.12
C ALA A 61 5.55 -10.01 11.55
N ALA A 62 5.86 -9.69 10.29
CA ALA A 62 7.16 -10.02 9.69
C ALA A 62 8.32 -9.35 10.45
N ALA A 63 8.18 -8.07 10.80
CA ALA A 63 9.19 -7.33 11.55
C ALA A 63 9.44 -7.90 12.95
N ARG A 64 8.42 -8.50 13.57
CA ARG A 64 8.53 -9.17 14.87
C ARG A 64 9.33 -10.47 14.77
N GLU A 65 9.09 -11.26 13.73
CA GLU A 65 9.74 -12.57 13.55
C GLU A 65 11.18 -12.44 13.04
N GLN A 66 11.54 -11.31 12.43
CA GLN A 66 12.90 -11.05 11.97
C GLN A 66 13.81 -10.56 13.10
N ALA A 67 15.02 -11.13 13.18
CA ALA A 67 16.08 -10.57 14.02
C ALA A 67 16.46 -9.14 13.55
N GLU A 68 17.22 -8.40 14.37
CA GLU A 68 17.74 -7.10 13.97
C GLU A 68 18.50 -7.17 12.64
N GLY A 69 18.14 -6.29 11.70
CA GLY A 69 18.73 -6.28 10.36
C GLY A 69 17.92 -5.47 9.35
N ALA A 70 18.46 -5.38 8.13
CA ALA A 70 17.81 -4.70 7.00
C ALA A 70 16.39 -5.22 6.69
N PRO A 71 16.07 -6.54 6.76
CA PRO A 71 14.70 -7.03 6.57
C PRO A 71 13.69 -6.45 7.55
N ARG A 72 14.07 -6.36 8.83
CA ARG A 72 13.22 -5.84 9.90
C ARG A 72 12.90 -4.38 9.67
N LEU A 73 13.92 -3.60 9.29
CA LEU A 73 13.73 -2.20 8.92
C LEU A 73 12.83 -2.03 7.71
N ALA A 74 13.02 -2.82 6.67
CA ALA A 74 12.16 -2.77 5.49
C ALA A 74 10.71 -3.09 5.84
N SER A 75 10.48 -4.08 6.71
CA SER A 75 9.14 -4.47 7.15
C SER A 75 8.49 -3.36 8.00
N ILE A 76 9.23 -2.72 8.91
CA ILE A 76 8.71 -1.58 9.69
C ILE A 76 8.41 -0.39 8.76
N ALA A 77 9.33 -0.04 7.86
CA ALA A 77 9.13 1.06 6.91
C ALA A 77 7.92 0.81 5.99
N GLY A 78 7.76 -0.43 5.52
CA GLY A 78 6.58 -0.84 4.76
C GLY A 78 5.29 -0.73 5.58
N ALA A 79 5.30 -1.13 6.86
CA ALA A 79 4.14 -0.99 7.73
C ALA A 79 3.77 0.47 7.97
N VAL A 80 4.76 1.34 8.18
CA VAL A 80 4.55 2.79 8.30
C VAL A 80 3.96 3.35 7.01
N LEU A 81 4.50 2.96 5.84
CA LEU A 81 3.98 3.40 4.55
C LEU A 81 2.53 2.95 4.32
N ALA A 82 2.21 1.69 4.61
CA ALA A 82 0.85 1.17 4.52
C ALA A 82 -0.11 1.88 5.49
N ALA A 83 0.36 2.25 6.68
CA ALA A 83 -0.43 3.03 7.63
C ALA A 83 -0.68 4.46 7.13
N VAL A 84 0.30 5.09 6.48
CA VAL A 84 0.12 6.42 5.86
C VAL A 84 -0.90 6.37 4.73
N PHE A 85 -0.83 5.35 3.86
CA PHE A 85 -1.86 5.17 2.83
C PHE A 85 -3.23 4.92 3.47
N LEU A 86 -3.32 4.10 4.52
CA LEU A 86 -4.60 3.88 5.22
C LEU A 86 -5.17 5.18 5.79
N LEU A 87 -4.34 6.04 6.38
CA LEU A 87 -4.77 7.35 6.90
C LEU A 87 -5.03 8.39 5.80
N ARG A 88 -4.61 8.12 4.56
CA ARG A 88 -4.99 8.90 3.39
C ARG A 88 -6.37 8.49 2.89
N GLU A 89 -6.65 7.19 2.82
CA GLU A 89 -7.95 6.63 2.43
C GLU A 89 -9.02 6.81 3.50
N LEU A 90 -8.65 7.00 4.78
CA LEU A 90 -9.63 7.13 5.84
C LEU A 90 -10.40 8.46 5.74
N GLU A 91 -11.58 8.45 5.12
CA GLU A 91 -12.56 9.53 5.18
C GLU A 91 -13.61 9.24 6.26
N PRO A 92 -13.47 9.80 7.48
CA PRO A 92 -14.42 9.52 8.56
C PRO A 92 -15.80 10.13 8.25
N VAL A 93 -16.83 9.28 8.33
CA VAL A 93 -18.23 9.66 8.14
C VAL A 93 -18.73 10.57 9.28
N GLY A 94 -19.37 11.68 8.91
CA GLY A 94 -20.11 12.58 9.81
C GLY A 94 -19.38 13.88 10.20
N ASP A 95 -20.10 14.76 10.90
CA ASP A 95 -19.64 16.12 11.26
C ASP A 95 -19.09 16.20 12.70
N GLY A 96 -18.57 15.08 13.21
CA GLY A 96 -18.00 15.02 14.55
C GLY A 96 -16.66 15.72 14.66
N THR A 97 -16.27 16.13 15.87
CA THR A 97 -14.96 16.76 16.15
C THR A 97 -13.78 15.92 15.65
N LEU A 98 -13.89 14.59 15.71
CA LEU A 98 -12.86 13.68 15.20
C LEU A 98 -12.77 13.72 13.67
N ALA A 99 -13.90 13.74 12.96
CA ALA A 99 -13.94 13.80 11.51
C ALA A 99 -13.38 15.14 11.01
N HIS A 100 -13.77 16.25 11.65
CA HIS A 100 -13.17 17.56 11.39
C HIS A 100 -11.66 17.59 11.63
N TYR A 101 -11.18 16.93 12.67
CA TYR A 101 -9.76 16.86 12.96
C TYR A 101 -9.01 16.06 11.88
N VAL A 102 -9.48 14.87 11.52
CA VAL A 102 -8.83 14.01 10.50
C VAL A 102 -8.75 14.72 9.14
N ARG A 103 -9.77 15.49 8.77
CA ARG A 103 -9.80 16.31 7.54
C ARG A 103 -8.96 17.59 7.63
N SER A 104 -8.38 17.93 8.78
CA SER A 104 -7.65 19.18 8.99
C SER A 104 -6.17 19.09 8.61
N GLU A 105 -5.57 20.23 8.25
CA GLU A 105 -4.11 20.35 8.07
C GLU A 105 -3.33 20.00 9.35
N SER A 106 -3.95 20.20 10.52
CA SER A 106 -3.34 19.82 11.80
C SER A 106 -3.13 18.32 11.90
N PHE A 107 -4.07 17.50 11.42
CA PHE A 107 -3.90 16.05 11.38
C PHE A 107 -2.72 15.65 10.50
N ARG A 108 -2.58 16.23 9.31
CA ARG A 108 -1.43 15.98 8.41
C ARG A 108 -0.11 16.38 9.05
N LEU A 109 -0.08 17.46 9.82
CA LEU A 109 1.11 17.84 10.61
C LEU A 109 1.42 16.79 11.70
N HIS A 110 0.42 16.35 12.46
CA HIS A 110 0.61 15.35 13.51
C HIS A 110 1.03 13.98 12.95
N GLU A 111 0.47 13.59 11.81
CA GLU A 111 0.91 12.42 11.04
C GLU A 111 2.39 12.53 10.66
N ALA A 112 2.80 13.65 10.06
CA ALA A 112 4.21 13.89 9.71
C ALA A 112 5.14 13.86 10.93
N LEU A 113 4.71 14.42 12.07
CA LEU A 113 5.46 14.37 13.32
C LEU A 113 5.57 12.94 13.88
N ALA A 114 4.52 12.13 13.77
CA ALA A 114 4.54 10.73 14.18
C ALA A 114 5.51 9.90 13.32
N ILE A 115 5.48 10.09 12.00
CA ILE A 115 6.43 9.46 11.07
C ILE A 115 7.87 9.88 11.41
N LEU A 116 8.10 11.17 11.66
CA LEU A 116 9.41 11.67 12.05
C LEU A 116 9.89 11.04 13.36
N ALA A 117 9.01 10.90 14.37
CA ALA A 117 9.35 10.25 15.62
C ALA A 117 9.76 8.78 15.43
N ILE A 118 9.04 8.04 14.59
CA ILE A 118 9.38 6.66 14.22
C ILE A 118 10.74 6.62 13.50
N ALA A 119 10.96 7.52 12.54
CA ALA A 119 12.22 7.61 11.81
C ALA A 119 13.42 7.92 12.73
N LEU A 120 13.24 8.82 13.70
CA LEU A 120 14.24 9.14 14.72
C LEU A 120 14.54 7.94 15.62
N PHE A 121 13.52 7.19 16.05
CA PHE A 121 13.72 5.97 16.82
C PHE A 121 14.48 4.90 16.02
N MET A 122 14.26 4.84 14.70
CA MET A 122 14.93 3.93 13.79
C MET A 122 16.28 4.45 13.25
N ILE A 123 16.75 5.63 13.66
CA ILE A 123 17.92 6.25 13.00
C ILE A 123 19.20 5.43 13.15
N ARG A 124 19.44 4.85 14.33
CA ARG A 124 20.62 4.02 14.60
C ARG A 124 20.67 2.78 13.70
N PRO A 125 19.63 1.92 13.67
CA PRO A 125 19.63 0.77 12.77
C PRO A 125 19.57 1.21 11.29
N LEU A 126 18.88 2.31 10.95
CA LEU A 126 18.83 2.81 9.57
C LEU A 126 20.22 3.20 9.07
N VAL A 127 21.03 3.90 9.86
CA VAL A 127 22.43 4.21 9.51
C VAL A 127 23.26 2.94 9.40
N ARG A 128 23.09 1.98 10.32
CA ARG A 128 23.84 0.72 10.33
C ARG A 128 23.58 -0.14 9.09
N TYR A 129 22.34 -0.20 8.62
CA TYR A 129 21.91 -1.09 7.51
C TYR A 129 21.60 -0.34 6.20
N ALA A 130 21.85 0.97 6.13
CA ALA A 130 21.57 1.81 4.96
C ALA A 130 22.17 1.23 3.67
N GLY A 131 23.42 0.76 3.72
CA GLY A 131 24.10 0.19 2.56
C GLY A 131 23.40 -1.07 2.04
N GLU A 132 22.90 -1.94 2.92
CA GLU A 132 22.16 -3.14 2.52
C GLU A 132 20.79 -2.80 1.92
N CYS A 133 20.06 -1.86 2.54
CA CYS A 133 18.79 -1.37 2.02
C CYS A 133 18.97 -0.70 0.66
N LEU A 134 19.96 0.18 0.51
CA LEU A 134 20.25 0.87 -0.74
C LEU A 134 20.69 -0.10 -1.84
N SER A 135 21.55 -1.07 -1.51
CA SER A 135 21.97 -2.11 -2.46
C SER A 135 20.77 -2.92 -2.97
N TRP A 136 19.84 -3.29 -2.07
CA TRP A 136 18.61 -4.00 -2.43
C TRP A 136 17.70 -3.18 -3.36
N LEU A 137 17.57 -1.88 -3.12
CA LEU A 137 16.82 -0.96 -3.99
C LEU A 137 17.48 -0.82 -5.37
N ILE A 138 18.79 -0.56 -5.41
CA ILE A 138 19.55 -0.36 -6.66
C ILE A 138 19.54 -1.62 -7.52
N GLN A 139 19.59 -2.81 -6.90
CA GLN A 139 19.52 -4.09 -7.62
C GLN A 139 18.12 -4.40 -8.21
N GLY A 140 17.14 -3.51 -8.05
CA GLY A 140 15.78 -3.75 -8.53
C GLY A 140 15.08 -4.89 -7.79
N SER A 141 15.60 -5.31 -6.63
CA SER A 141 15.04 -6.43 -5.88
C SER A 141 13.71 -6.09 -5.21
N ALA A 142 13.37 -4.79 -5.13
CA ALA A 142 12.10 -4.27 -4.65
C ALA A 142 11.07 -4.02 -5.78
N TRP A 143 11.27 -4.58 -6.99
CA TRP A 143 10.47 -4.23 -8.16
C TRP A 143 8.94 -4.30 -7.99
N PRO A 144 8.31 -5.19 -7.19
CA PRO A 144 6.87 -5.16 -7.01
C PRO A 144 6.39 -3.90 -6.27
N LEU A 145 7.19 -3.39 -5.33
CA LEU A 145 6.91 -2.13 -4.65
C LEU A 145 7.08 -0.94 -5.61
N PHE A 146 8.09 -0.99 -6.50
CA PHE A 146 8.21 0.01 -7.56
C PHE A 146 7.03 -0.03 -8.53
N ALA A 147 6.53 -1.23 -8.86
CA ALA A 147 5.35 -1.38 -9.71
C ALA A 147 4.10 -0.81 -9.01
N ALA A 148 3.87 -1.13 -7.73
CA ALA A 148 2.77 -0.54 -6.96
C ALA A 148 2.87 0.99 -6.90
N GLY A 149 4.07 1.53 -6.61
CA GLY A 149 4.29 2.97 -6.59
C GLY A 149 4.06 3.63 -7.96
N ALA A 150 4.48 2.99 -9.05
CA ALA A 150 4.22 3.48 -10.40
C ALA A 150 2.71 3.50 -10.73
N VAL A 151 1.97 2.46 -10.31
CA VAL A 151 0.51 2.44 -10.46
C VAL A 151 -0.14 3.58 -9.68
N LEU A 152 0.24 3.79 -8.41
CA LEU A 152 -0.31 4.90 -7.61
C LEU A 152 0.01 6.27 -8.22
N LEU A 153 1.22 6.49 -8.73
CA LEU A 153 1.57 7.75 -9.40
C LEU A 153 0.78 8.00 -10.68
N ILE A 154 0.47 6.94 -11.44
CA ILE A 154 -0.38 7.06 -12.63
C ILE A 154 -1.84 7.33 -12.20
N SER A 155 -2.29 6.71 -11.11
CA SER A 155 -3.62 6.92 -10.52
C SER A 155 -3.83 8.39 -10.15
N ASP A 156 -2.92 8.94 -9.33
CA ASP A 156 -2.94 10.32 -8.85
C ASP A 156 -2.87 11.34 -10.02
N ALA A 157 -2.14 11.01 -11.09
CA ALA A 157 -2.10 11.84 -12.29
C ALA A 157 -3.43 11.85 -13.07
N ILE A 158 -4.25 10.79 -12.96
CA ILE A 158 -5.55 10.68 -13.65
C ILE A 158 -6.65 11.38 -12.86
N ASP A 159 -6.62 11.30 -11.52
CA ASP A 159 -7.59 11.96 -10.63
C ASP A 159 -7.65 13.48 -10.83
N GLY A 160 -6.51 14.12 -11.11
CA GLY A 160 -6.43 15.55 -11.39
C GLY A 160 -7.26 16.06 -12.60
N HIS A 161 -7.95 15.19 -13.34
CA HIS A 161 -8.80 15.52 -14.48
C HIS A 161 -10.30 15.47 -14.16
N HIS A 162 -11.02 16.58 -14.41
CA HIS A 162 -12.50 16.63 -14.29
C HIS A 162 -13.27 15.65 -15.20
N SER A 163 -12.66 15.20 -16.29
CA SER A 163 -13.22 14.16 -17.16
C SER A 163 -12.13 13.53 -18.02
N VAL A 164 -12.32 12.25 -18.34
CA VAL A 164 -11.49 11.54 -19.34
C VAL A 164 -12.41 11.16 -20.50
N MET A 165 -12.00 11.50 -21.72
CA MET A 165 -12.79 11.26 -22.95
C MET A 165 -14.24 11.80 -22.90
N GLY A 166 -14.48 12.88 -22.14
CA GLY A 166 -15.80 13.48 -21.98
C GLY A 166 -16.71 12.77 -20.97
N VAL A 167 -16.18 11.80 -20.21
CA VAL A 167 -16.91 11.07 -19.17
C VAL A 167 -16.41 11.51 -17.80
N ALA A 168 -17.31 12.06 -16.97
CA ALA A 168 -16.97 12.68 -15.69
C ALA A 168 -16.61 11.68 -14.58
N TRP A 169 -17.23 10.49 -14.55
CA TRP A 169 -16.96 9.45 -13.54
C TRP A 169 -15.78 8.54 -13.91
N LEU A 170 -15.30 8.62 -15.16
CA LEU A 170 -14.24 7.74 -15.67
C LEU A 170 -12.87 7.94 -14.99
N PRO A 171 -12.41 9.18 -14.68
CA PRO A 171 -11.17 9.39 -13.92
C PRO A 171 -11.19 8.64 -12.59
N ARG A 172 -12.23 8.86 -11.77
CA ARG A 172 -12.39 8.23 -10.46
C ARG A 172 -12.52 6.70 -10.56
N MET A 173 -13.28 6.20 -11.52
CA MET A 173 -13.36 4.75 -11.75
C MET A 173 -11.99 4.12 -12.07
N ILE A 174 -11.16 4.81 -12.87
CA ILE A 174 -9.82 4.34 -13.21
C ILE A 174 -8.93 4.38 -11.97
N GLU A 175 -8.96 5.50 -11.24
CA GLU A 175 -8.22 5.70 -10.00
C GLU A 175 -8.49 4.58 -9.00
N GLU A 176 -9.76 4.40 -8.58
CA GLU A 176 -10.18 3.37 -7.64
C GLU A 176 -9.73 1.97 -8.03
N THR A 177 -9.79 1.66 -9.32
CA THR A 177 -9.36 0.35 -9.84
C THR A 177 -7.84 0.20 -9.76
N MET A 178 -7.09 1.27 -10.05
CA MET A 178 -5.63 1.30 -10.02
C MET A 178 -5.10 1.26 -8.58
N GLU A 179 -5.70 1.98 -7.66
CA GLU A 179 -5.35 1.96 -6.24
C GLU A 179 -5.65 0.60 -5.62
N THR A 180 -6.83 0.02 -5.89
CA THR A 180 -7.15 -1.36 -5.51
C THR A 180 -6.07 -2.34 -5.99
N PHE A 181 -5.59 -2.19 -7.23
CA PHE A 181 -4.53 -3.03 -7.76
C PHE A 181 -3.18 -2.80 -7.06
N ALA A 182 -2.79 -1.55 -6.82
CA ALA A 182 -1.57 -1.23 -6.10
C ALA A 182 -1.59 -1.78 -4.68
N TYR A 183 -2.68 -1.61 -3.95
CA TYR A 183 -2.85 -2.10 -2.57
C TYR A 183 -2.92 -3.63 -2.51
N ALA A 184 -3.49 -4.29 -3.51
CA ALA A 184 -3.39 -5.75 -3.65
C ALA A 184 -1.94 -6.22 -3.81
N ILE A 185 -1.11 -5.50 -4.59
CA ILE A 185 0.33 -5.81 -4.71
C ILE A 185 1.03 -5.62 -3.36
N ILE A 186 0.78 -4.52 -2.65
CA ILE A 186 1.38 -4.25 -1.34
C ILE A 186 1.00 -5.36 -0.34
N LEU A 187 -0.27 -5.77 -0.29
CA LEU A 187 -0.72 -6.87 0.55
C LEU A 187 -0.04 -8.19 0.17
N ALA A 188 0.07 -8.51 -1.12
CA ALA A 188 0.74 -9.72 -1.57
C ALA A 188 2.24 -9.74 -1.18
N VAL A 189 2.91 -8.58 -1.26
CA VAL A 189 4.27 -8.40 -0.77
C VAL A 189 4.34 -8.62 0.74
N ALA A 190 3.45 -8.01 1.52
CA ALA A 190 3.38 -8.14 2.96
C ALA A 190 3.20 -9.59 3.41
N ILE A 191 2.25 -10.31 2.81
CA ILE A 191 2.01 -11.75 3.05
C ILE A 191 3.27 -12.55 2.73
N ARG A 192 3.94 -12.28 1.61
CA ARG A 192 5.17 -13.00 1.24
C ARG A 192 6.28 -12.76 2.25
N TRP A 193 6.49 -11.52 2.67
CA TRP A 193 7.54 -11.16 3.63
C TRP A 193 7.30 -11.81 4.98
N TYR A 194 6.06 -11.83 5.45
CA TYR A 194 5.67 -12.57 6.65
C TYR A 194 5.98 -14.06 6.51
N ARG A 195 5.59 -14.69 5.40
CA ARG A 195 5.88 -16.11 5.15
C ARG A 195 7.38 -16.41 5.15
N ILE A 196 8.21 -15.52 4.61
CA ILE A 196 9.67 -15.66 4.67
C ILE A 196 10.17 -15.55 6.10
N ALA A 197 9.67 -14.57 6.86
CA ALA A 197 10.07 -14.37 8.24
C ALA A 197 9.75 -15.61 9.11
N CYS A 198 8.61 -16.25 8.87
CA CYS A 198 8.22 -17.50 9.53
C CYS A 198 8.94 -18.76 8.99
N GLY A 199 9.83 -18.65 8.01
CA GLY A 199 10.50 -19.80 7.39
C GLY A 199 9.58 -20.70 6.55
N LEU A 200 8.42 -20.19 6.11
CA LEU A 200 7.42 -20.93 5.32
C LEU A 200 7.74 -20.98 3.82
N PHE A 201 8.87 -20.41 3.41
CA PHE A 201 9.43 -20.58 2.08
C PHE A 201 10.75 -21.35 2.20
N PRO A 202 10.98 -22.36 1.34
CA PRO A 202 12.31 -22.96 1.24
C PRO A 202 13.31 -21.86 0.90
N GLN A 203 14.36 -21.76 1.71
CA GLN A 203 15.55 -20.99 1.37
C GLN A 203 16.10 -21.59 0.07
N PRO A 204 16.52 -20.77 -0.91
CA PRO A 204 17.20 -21.29 -2.09
C PRO A 204 18.46 -22.08 -1.72
#